data_AF-A0A933BPR1-F1
#
_entry.id   AF-A0A933BPR1-F1
#
_cell.length_a   1.000
_cell.length_b   1.000
_cell.length_c   1.000
_cell.angle_alpha   90.00
_cell.angle_beta   90.00
_cell.angle_gamma   90.00
#
_symmetry.space_group_name_H-M   'P 1'
#
loop_
_entity.id
_entity.type
_entity.pdbx_description
1 polymer ?
#
loop_
_entity_poly.entity_id
_entity_poly.type
_entity_poly.pdbx_seq_one_letter_code
_entity_poly.pdbx_strand_id
1 'polypeptide(L)' 'AGRLARQADCKKLCLTHFYPPCDLDEVRRSCSREYSGDLVLAEDLTEFRL' A
#
# COMPACT_ATOMS: atom_id res chain seq x y z
N ALA A 1 2.50 -0.37 -7.33
CA ALA A 1 1.53 -1.17 -6.54
C ALA A 1 0.08 -0.75 -6.77
N GLY A 2 -0.28 0.53 -6.61
CA GLY A 2 -1.67 0.99 -6.74
C GLY A 2 -2.40 0.54 -8.03
N ARG A 3 -1.80 0.76 -9.20
CA ARG A 3 -2.41 0.34 -10.48
C ARG A 3 -2.76 -1.14 -10.54
N LEU A 4 -1.85 -2.00 -10.09
CA LEU A 4 -2.05 -3.46 -10.09
C LEU A 4 -3.17 -3.84 -9.11
N ALA A 5 -3.21 -3.24 -7.92
CA ALA A 5 -4.25 -3.48 -6.94
C ALA A 5 -5.64 -3.07 -7.46
N ARG A 6 -5.73 -1.95 -8.20
CA ARG A 6 -6.97 -1.54 -8.87
C ARG A 6 -7.38 -2.55 -9.95
N GLN A 7 -6.44 -2.97 -10.80
CA GLN A 7 -6.72 -3.91 -11.88
C GLN A 7 -7.13 -5.30 -11.37
N ALA A 8 -6.60 -5.71 -10.22
CA ALA A 8 -6.93 -6.97 -9.56
C ALA A 8 -8.16 -6.89 -8.64
N ASP A 9 -8.86 -5.75 -8.61
CA ASP A 9 -10.02 -5.50 -7.75
C ASP A 9 -9.76 -5.83 -6.26
N CYS A 10 -8.56 -5.48 -5.77
CA CYS A 10 -8.18 -5.74 -4.39
C CYS A 10 -9.01 -4.89 -3.43
N LYS A 11 -9.55 -5.51 -2.37
CA LYS A 11 -10.26 -4.80 -1.28
C LYS A 11 -9.33 -4.02 -0.35
N LYS A 12 -8.11 -4.53 -0.15
CA LYS A 12 -7.07 -3.93 0.68
C LYS A 12 -5.70 -4.13 0.03
N LEU A 13 -4.87 -3.09 0.04
CA LEU A 13 -3.49 -3.10 -0.44
C LEU A 13 -2.54 -2.84 0.74
N CYS A 14 -1.73 -3.83 1.09
CA CYS A 14 -0.67 -3.72 2.07
C CYS A 14 0.68 -3.55 1.35
N LEU A 15 1.33 -2.40 1.53
CA LEU A 15 2.67 -2.13 1.02
C LEU A 15 3.72 -2.47 2.08
N THR A 16 4.83 -3.06 1.66
CA THR A 16 5.96 -3.42 2.52
C THR A 16 7.26 -3.21 1.74
N HIS A 17 8.40 -3.60 2.32
CA HIS A 17 9.73 -3.53 1.71
C HIS A 17 10.17 -2.08 1.42
N PHE A 18 10.07 -1.21 2.42
CA PHE A 18 10.48 0.21 2.35
C PHE A 18 12.00 0.41 2.55
N TYR A 19 12.81 -0.50 2.02
CA TYR A 19 14.27 -0.47 2.11
C TYR A 19 14.89 -0.35 0.72
N PRO A 20 15.83 0.59 0.50
CA PRO A 20 16.31 1.61 1.46
C PRO A 20 15.20 2.58 1.90
N PRO A 21 15.38 3.33 3.02
CA PRO A 21 14.35 4.22 3.57
C PRO A 21 13.73 5.12 2.50
N CYS A 22 12.40 5.13 2.45
CA CYS A 22 11.61 5.91 1.50
C CYS A 22 10.82 7.00 2.24
N ASP A 23 10.45 8.07 1.54
CA ASP A 23 9.39 8.97 2.01
C ASP A 23 8.05 8.23 1.90
N LEU A 24 7.54 7.77 3.04
CA LEU A 24 6.28 7.03 3.13
C LEU A 24 5.07 7.87 2.76
N ASP A 25 5.12 9.20 2.96
CA ASP A 25 4.04 10.08 2.53
C ASP A 25 4.01 10.20 1.01
N GLU A 26 5.17 10.24 0.34
CA GLU A 26 5.25 10.19 -1.11
C GLU A 26 4.75 8.85 -1.66
N VAL A 27 5.16 7.73 -1.07
CA VAL A 27 4.69 6.38 -1.44
C VAL A 27 3.17 6.30 -1.32
N ARG A 28 2.60 6.81 -0.23
CA ARG A 28 1.14 6.87 -0.02
C ARG A 28 0.47 7.70 -1.10
N ARG A 29 0.90 8.94 -1.31
CA ARG A 29 0.34 9.84 -2.33
C ARG A 29 0.37 9.20 -3.72
N SER A 30 1.50 8.61 -4.10
CA SER A 30 1.68 7.97 -5.39
C SER A 30 0.73 6.77 -5.58
N CYS A 31 0.58 5.91 -4.56
CA CYS A 31 -0.35 4.79 -4.65
C CYS A 31 -1.82 5.21 -4.64
N SER A 32 -2.19 6.19 -3.82
CA SER A 32 -3.57 6.70 -3.72
C SER A 32 -4.07 7.35 -5.02
N ARG A 33 -3.18 7.78 -5.93
CA ARG A 33 -3.57 8.27 -7.27
C ARG A 33 -4.11 7.17 -8.18
N GLU A 34 -3.72 5.92 -7.95
CA GLU A 34 -4.05 4.78 -8.82
C GLU A 34 -4.95 3.74 -8.13
N TYR A 35 -5.10 3.80 -6.80
CA TYR A 35 -5.86 2.87 -5.98
C TYR A 35 -6.65 3.60 -4.89
N SER A 36 -7.97 3.40 -4.88
CA SER A 36 -8.91 4.06 -3.95
C SER A 36 -9.42 3.14 -2.84
N GLY A 37 -8.95 1.89 -2.77
CA GLY A 37 -9.29 0.95 -1.70
C GLY A 37 -8.48 1.19 -0.43
N ASP A 38 -8.64 0.30 0.56
CA ASP A 38 -7.94 0.40 1.85
C ASP A 38 -6.44 0.22 1.65
N LEU A 39 -5.65 1.24 2.00
CA LEU A 39 -4.20 1.28 1.78
C LEU A 39 -3.47 1.31 3.12
N VAL A 40 -2.63 0.29 3.33
CA VAL A 40 -1.79 0.14 4.53
C VAL A 40 -0.33 0.17 4.12
N LEU A 41 0.47 1.00 4.79
CA LEU A 41 1.92 0.91 4.77
C LEU A 41 2.31 0.07 6.00
N ALA A 42 2.76 -1.16 5.78
CA ALA A 42 3.06 -2.07 6.88
C ALA A 42 4.35 -1.66 7.59
N GLU A 43 4.26 -1.62 8.91
CA GLU A 43 5.40 -1.64 9.81
C GLU A 43 5.68 -3.09 10.23
N ASP A 44 6.85 -3.33 10.82
CA ASP A 44 7.17 -4.64 11.38
C ASP A 44 6.07 -5.09 12.35
N LEU A 45 5.70 -6.37 12.26
CA LEU A 45 4.62 -6.98 13.05
C LEU A 45 3.20 -6.45 12.74
N THR A 46 2.97 -5.82 11.59
CA THR A 46 1.60 -5.51 11.14
C THR A 46 0.77 -6.80 11.00
N GLU A 47 -0.39 -6.86 11.67
CA GLU A 47 -1.32 -7.98 11.64
C GLU A 47 -2.67 -7.60 11.00
N PHE A 48 -3.31 -8.57 10.34
CA PHE A 48 -4.65 -8.42 9.77
C PHE A 48 -5.57 -9.52 10.27
N ARG A 49 -6.81 -9.15 10.58
CA ARG A 49 -7.93 -10.09 10.66
C ARG A 49 -8.65 -10.10 9.32
N LEU A 50 -8.76 -11.28 8.73
CA LEU A 50 -9.38 -11.52 7.42
C LEU A 50 -10.83 -11.98 7.57
#